data_AF-A0A0G0EYX7-F1
#
_entry.id   AF-A0A0G0EYX7-F1
#
_cell.length_a   1.000
_cell.length_b   1.000
_cell.length_c   1.000
_cell.angle_alpha   90.00
_cell.angle_beta   90.00
_cell.angle_gamma   90.00
#
_symmetry.space_group_name_H-M   'P 1'
#
loop_
_entity.id
_entity.type
_entity.pdbx_description
1 polymer ?
#
loop_
_entity_poly.entity_id
_entity_poly.type
_entity_poly.pdbx_seq_one_letter_code
_entity_poly.pdbx_strand_id
1 'polypeptide(L)'
;MKSLQNIKGEGGIEFIIIILFVAISIVLSCRGILVDKNVAIRAVETQGFSNIKVIDHAWFAVGLRGCSSKDAARFTVKATNPAGKEVECYVCSGWLFKGATIRTK
;
A
#
# COMPACT_ATOMS: atom_id res chain seq x y z
N MET A 1 -16.64 48.06 20.96
CA MET A 1 -15.76 47.70 19.82
C MET A 1 -14.78 46.57 20.19
N LYS A 2 -15.29 45.41 20.67
CA LYS A 2 -14.47 44.27 21.16
C LYS A 2 -14.84 42.92 20.51
N SER A 3 -15.70 42.93 19.49
CA SER A 3 -16.28 41.70 18.92
C SER A 3 -15.56 41.17 17.67
N LEU A 4 -14.54 41.88 17.15
CA LEU A 4 -13.88 41.52 15.88
C LEU A 4 -12.47 40.93 16.05
N GLN A 5 -11.94 40.86 17.27
CA GLN A 5 -10.63 40.26 17.52
C GLN A 5 -10.67 38.75 17.85
N ASN A 6 -11.86 38.17 18.10
CA ASN A 6 -11.99 36.76 18.45
C ASN A 6 -12.12 35.82 17.23
N ILE A 7 -12.56 36.36 16.08
CA ILE A 7 -12.83 35.56 14.86
C ILE A 7 -11.53 35.19 14.10
N LYS A 8 -10.42 35.88 14.39
CA LYS A 8 -9.14 35.67 13.69
C LYS A 8 -8.31 34.51 14.26
N GLY A 9 -8.64 34.05 15.47
CA GLY A 9 -7.97 32.93 16.15
C GLY A 9 -8.67 31.58 15.97
N GLU A 10 -10.00 31.56 15.93
CA GLU A 10 -10.79 30.31 15.84
C GLU A 10 -10.77 29.70 14.43
N GLY A 11 -10.84 30.52 13.38
CA GLY A 11 -10.77 30.02 12.00
C GLY A 11 -9.41 29.38 11.66
N GLY A 12 -8.31 29.93 12.19
CA GLY A 12 -6.97 29.40 11.92
C GLY A 12 -6.77 27.98 12.47
N ILE A 13 -7.31 27.69 13.66
CA ILE A 13 -7.19 26.38 14.30
C ILE A 13 -8.00 25.33 13.53
N GLU A 14 -9.24 25.65 13.13
CA GLU A 14 -10.06 24.75 12.31
C GLU A 14 -9.40 24.45 10.95
N PHE A 15 -8.85 25.47 10.28
CA PHE A 15 -8.09 25.27 9.04
C PHE A 15 -6.85 24.40 9.25
N ILE A 16 -6.12 24.59 10.35
CA ILE A 16 -4.97 23.75 10.71
C ILE A 16 -5.40 22.31 10.96
N ILE A 17 -6.50 22.08 11.67
CA ILE A 17 -7.06 20.74 11.94
C ILE A 17 -7.43 20.05 10.62
N ILE A 18 -8.11 20.76 9.71
CA ILE A 18 -8.47 20.22 8.40
C ILE A 18 -7.22 19.88 7.59
N ILE A 19 -6.23 20.77 7.53
CA ILE A 19 -4.97 20.52 6.82
C ILE A 19 -4.25 19.30 7.41
N LEU A 20 -4.18 19.20 8.74
CA LEU A 20 -3.56 18.08 9.43
C LEU A 20 -4.30 16.76 9.13
N PHE A 21 -5.63 16.77 9.16
CA PHE A 21 -6.45 15.61 8.85
C PHE A 21 -6.27 15.13 7.41
N VAL A 22 -6.22 16.06 6.45
CA VAL A 22 -5.95 15.77 5.04
C VAL A 22 -4.53 15.21 4.87
N ALA A 23 -3.53 15.84 5.49
CA ALA A 23 -2.14 15.38 5.43
C ALA A 23 -1.99 13.96 6.00
N ILE A 24 -2.59 13.67 7.16
CA ILE A 24 -2.61 12.33 7.75
C ILE A 24 -3.29 11.35 6.80
N SER A 25 -4.45 11.69 6.24
CA SER A 25 -5.18 10.81 5.33
C SER A 25 -4.38 10.46 4.06
N ILE A 26 -3.63 11.42 3.52
CA ILE A 26 -2.72 11.20 2.38
C ILE A 26 -1.59 10.27 2.79
N VAL A 27 -0.96 10.50 3.94
CA VAL A 27 0.12 9.64 4.46
C VAL A 27 -0.38 8.22 4.68
N LEU A 28 -1.58 8.03 5.26
CA LEU A 28 -2.20 6.72 5.47
C LEU A 28 -2.46 6.00 4.14
N SER A 29 -2.88 6.73 3.11
CA SER A 29 -3.23 6.19 1.80
C SER A 29 -2.00 5.87 0.94
N CYS A 30 -0.90 6.60 1.13
CA CYS A 30 0.34 6.42 0.36
C CYS A 30 1.36 5.47 1.01
N ARG A 31 0.99 4.81 2.13
CA ARG A 31 1.85 3.84 2.82
C ARG A 31 2.42 2.78 1.87
N GLY A 32 1.64 2.34 0.89
CA GLY A 32 2.06 1.33 -0.09
C GLY A 32 3.33 1.63 -0.90
N ILE A 33 3.71 2.91 -1.04
CA ILE A 33 4.88 3.34 -1.83
C ILE A 33 6.17 2.80 -1.24
N LEU A 34 6.26 2.80 0.08
CA LEU A 34 7.47 2.44 0.80
C LEU A 34 7.58 0.92 1.06
N VAL A 35 6.62 0.13 0.58
CA VAL A 35 6.71 -1.33 0.68
C VAL A 35 7.76 -1.81 -0.31
N ASP A 36 8.79 -2.45 0.22
CA ASP A 36 9.91 -2.91 -0.57
C ASP A 36 9.56 -4.16 -1.40
N LYS A 37 10.08 -4.23 -2.64
CA LYS A 37 9.83 -5.32 -3.58
C LYS A 37 10.37 -6.67 -3.09
N ASN A 38 11.39 -6.68 -2.25
CA ASN A 38 11.96 -7.90 -1.68
C ASN A 38 10.95 -8.63 -0.79
N VAL A 39 9.97 -7.93 -0.21
CA VAL A 39 8.88 -8.58 0.53
C VAL A 39 8.06 -9.48 -0.40
N ALA A 40 7.78 -9.01 -1.62
CA ALA A 40 7.06 -9.81 -2.60
C ALA A 40 7.89 -10.99 -3.12
N ILE A 41 9.18 -10.76 -3.38
CA ILE A 41 10.12 -11.79 -3.83
C ILE A 41 10.22 -12.90 -2.78
N ARG A 42 10.51 -12.56 -1.51
CA ARG A 42 10.62 -13.54 -0.43
C ARG A 42 9.33 -14.34 -0.24
N ALA A 43 8.17 -13.70 -0.39
CA ALA A 43 6.89 -14.39 -0.26
C ALA A 43 6.74 -15.50 -1.29
N VAL A 44 7.09 -15.24 -2.55
CA VAL A 44 7.00 -16.25 -3.63
C VAL A 44 8.12 -17.29 -3.54
N GLU A 45 9.33 -16.88 -3.12
CA GLU A 45 10.44 -17.81 -2.85
C GLU A 45 10.06 -18.82 -1.75
N THR A 46 9.41 -18.36 -0.68
CA THR A 46 8.97 -19.24 0.43
C THR A 46 7.94 -20.27 -0.04
N GLN A 47 7.23 -20.02 -1.13
CA GLN A 47 6.31 -20.98 -1.75
C GLN A 47 6.98 -21.89 -2.81
N GLY A 48 8.30 -21.81 -2.98
CA GLY A 48 9.06 -22.64 -3.91
C GLY A 48 9.08 -22.13 -5.35
N PHE A 49 8.71 -20.87 -5.58
CA PHE A 49 8.83 -20.26 -6.90
C PHE A 49 10.30 -19.89 -7.19
N SER A 50 10.65 -19.88 -8.47
CA SER A 50 11.99 -19.53 -8.98
C SER A 50 11.89 -18.58 -10.18
N ASN A 51 13.01 -18.04 -10.67
CA ASN A 51 13.04 -17.07 -11.79
C ASN A 51 12.10 -15.87 -11.59
N ILE A 52 12.15 -15.27 -10.41
CA ILE A 52 11.17 -14.27 -9.96
C ILE A 52 11.47 -12.89 -10.53
N LYS A 53 10.44 -12.28 -11.14
CA LYS A 53 10.49 -10.93 -11.70
C LYS A 53 9.27 -10.12 -11.29
N VAL A 54 9.48 -9.04 -10.53
CA VAL A 54 8.42 -8.09 -10.21
C VAL A 54 8.21 -7.16 -11.41
N ILE A 55 7.03 -7.21 -12.02
CA ILE A 55 6.71 -6.45 -13.25
C ILE A 55 5.83 -5.23 -13.00
N ASP A 56 5.09 -5.20 -11.88
CA ASP A 56 4.23 -4.06 -11.52
C ASP A 56 4.19 -3.89 -9.99
N HIS A 57 3.99 -2.65 -9.55
CA HIS A 57 3.84 -2.26 -8.16
C HIS A 57 2.73 -1.22 -8.04
N ALA A 58 1.58 -1.68 -7.58
CA ALA A 58 0.44 -0.83 -7.27
C ALA A 58 0.39 -0.56 -5.76
N TRP A 59 0.32 0.70 -5.38
CA TRP A 59 0.27 1.16 -3.98
C TRP A 59 -1.01 1.94 -3.66
N PHE A 60 -1.75 2.36 -4.69
CA PHE A 60 -3.02 3.04 -4.53
C PHE A 60 -4.19 2.05 -4.67
N ALA A 61 -5.27 2.25 -3.91
CA ALA A 61 -6.53 1.51 -4.02
C ALA A 61 -6.36 -0.02 -4.21
N VAL A 62 -5.39 -0.62 -3.52
CA VAL A 62 -5.04 -2.04 -3.72
C VAL A 62 -6.19 -2.98 -3.38
N GLY A 63 -7.07 -2.56 -2.45
CA GLY A 63 -8.33 -3.25 -2.15
C GLY A 63 -9.25 -3.46 -3.35
N LEU A 64 -9.30 -2.49 -4.27
CA LEU A 64 -10.10 -2.59 -5.51
C LEU A 64 -9.37 -3.34 -6.62
N ARG A 65 -8.09 -3.68 -6.43
CA ARG A 65 -7.21 -4.34 -7.41
C ARG A 65 -6.95 -5.81 -7.08
N GLY A 66 -7.86 -6.44 -6.33
CA GLY A 66 -7.80 -7.85 -5.94
C GLY A 66 -7.04 -8.14 -4.63
N CYS A 67 -6.60 -7.10 -3.92
CA CYS A 67 -6.08 -7.24 -2.56
C CYS A 67 -7.15 -6.93 -1.50
N SER A 68 -6.87 -7.21 -0.24
CA SER A 68 -7.75 -6.81 0.86
C SER A 68 -7.72 -5.28 1.02
N SER A 69 -8.80 -4.68 1.52
CA SER A 69 -8.82 -3.27 1.92
C SER A 69 -7.79 -2.92 2.99
N LYS A 70 -7.27 -3.94 3.70
CA LYS A 70 -6.21 -3.82 4.71
C LYS A 70 -4.80 -4.01 4.14
N ASP A 71 -4.65 -4.25 2.84
CA ASP A 71 -3.33 -4.34 2.20
C ASP A 71 -2.85 -2.95 1.80
N ALA A 72 -1.53 -2.76 1.76
CA ALA A 72 -0.90 -1.47 1.46
C ALA A 72 -0.32 -1.46 0.05
N ALA A 73 0.19 -2.59 -0.43
CA ALA A 73 0.78 -2.72 -1.76
C ALA A 73 0.33 -4.03 -2.43
N ARG A 74 0.28 -3.98 -3.76
CA ARG A 74 0.09 -5.12 -4.64
C ARG A 74 1.26 -5.14 -5.63
N PHE A 75 2.00 -6.24 -5.62
CA PHE A 75 3.04 -6.50 -6.60
C PHE A 75 2.54 -7.53 -7.60
N THR A 76 2.81 -7.31 -8.88
CA THR A 76 2.61 -8.34 -9.89
C THR A 76 3.94 -9.00 -10.16
N VAL A 77 3.98 -10.31 -10.01
CA VAL A 77 5.21 -11.10 -10.08
C VAL A 77 5.04 -12.16 -11.15
N LYS A 78 6.01 -12.23 -12.07
CA LYS A 78 6.18 -13.32 -13.02
C LYS A 78 7.24 -14.26 -12.46
N ALA A 79 6.92 -15.54 -12.30
CA ALA A 79 7.84 -16.52 -11.74
C ALA A 79 7.54 -17.93 -12.26
N THR A 80 8.51 -18.83 -12.13
CA THR A 80 8.33 -20.26 -12.39
C THR A 80 7.83 -20.94 -11.12
N ASN A 81 6.70 -21.63 -11.20
CA ASN A 81 6.15 -22.37 -10.06
C ASN A 81 6.96 -23.66 -9.78
N PRO A 82 6.75 -24.33 -8.63
CA PRO A 82 7.41 -25.60 -8.32
C PRO A 82 7.17 -26.73 -9.34
N ALA A 83 6.11 -26.61 -10.16
CA ALA A 83 5.79 -27.54 -11.24
C ALA A 83 6.52 -27.21 -12.56
N GLY A 84 7.44 -26.24 -12.58
CA GLY A 84 8.23 -25.86 -13.75
C GLY A 84 7.49 -24.99 -14.77
N LYS A 85 6.29 -24.49 -14.47
CA LYS A 85 5.51 -23.63 -15.37
C LYS A 85 5.71 -22.17 -15.02
N GLU A 86 5.87 -21.33 -16.04
CA GLU A 86 5.88 -19.88 -15.87
C GLU A 86 4.45 -19.38 -15.60
N VAL A 87 4.28 -18.62 -14.52
CA VAL A 87 2.99 -18.09 -14.07
C VAL A 87 3.13 -16.63 -13.62
N GLU A 88 2.01 -15.91 -13.69
CA GLU A 88 1.88 -14.55 -13.17
C GLU A 88 0.98 -14.58 -11.94
N CYS A 89 1.44 -14.00 -10.83
CA CYS A 89 0.69 -13.94 -9.58
C CYS A 89 0.71 -12.53 -8.97
N TYR A 90 -0.28 -12.26 -8.14
CA TYR A 90 -0.39 -11.05 -7.37
C TYR A 90 0.09 -11.30 -5.94
N VAL A 91 1.02 -10.48 -5.47
CA VAL A 91 1.48 -10.50 -4.09
C VAL A 91 0.95 -9.27 -3.37
N CYS A 92 -0.03 -9.48 -2.51
CA CYS A 92 -0.62 -8.44 -1.67
C CYS A 92 0.17 -8.37 -0.36
N SER A 93 0.71 -7.20 -0.03
CA SER A 93 1.48 -6.96 1.18
C SER A 93 0.87 -5.81 1.97
N GLY A 94 0.81 -5.93 3.30
CA GLY A 94 0.42 -4.81 4.14
C GLY A 94 1.61 -3.99 4.63
N TRP A 95 1.32 -2.98 5.44
CA TRP A 95 2.31 -2.04 5.95
C TRP A 95 2.89 -2.49 7.30
N LEU A 96 4.22 -2.54 7.40
CA LEU A 96 5.07 -2.75 8.58
C LEU A 96 4.94 -4.09 9.35
N PHE A 97 3.73 -4.63 9.57
CA PHE A 97 3.51 -5.83 10.39
C PHE A 97 2.70 -6.95 9.72
N LYS A 98 2.08 -6.67 8.56
CA LYS A 98 1.24 -7.64 7.88
C LYS A 98 2.05 -8.40 6.84
N GLY A 99 2.04 -9.73 6.94
CA GLY A 99 2.69 -10.61 5.97
C GLY A 99 2.16 -10.44 4.54
N ALA A 100 2.91 -10.96 3.58
CA ALA A 100 2.52 -10.98 2.18
C ALA A 100 1.67 -12.23 1.86
N THR A 101 0.63 -12.06 1.06
CA THR A 101 -0.25 -13.13 0.57
C THR A 101 -0.15 -13.21 -0.95
N ILE A 102 0.03 -14.42 -1.47
CA ILE A 102 0.08 -14.68 -2.90
C ILE A 102 -1.33 -15.07 -3.37
N ARG A 103 -1.76 -14.47 -4.46
CA ARG A 103 -3.01 -14.78 -5.15
C ARG A 103 -2.73 -15.04 -6.62
N THR A 104 -3.48 -15.95 -7.21
CA THR A 104 -3.48 -16.14 -8.66
C THR A 104 -4.09 -14.91 -9.33
N LYS A 105 -3.53 -14.54 -10.47
CA LYS A 105 -4.14 -13.57 -11.38
C LYS A 105 -5.40 -14.15 -12.03
#